data_AF-A0A9C9DAG7-F1
#
_entry.id   AF-A0A9C9DAG7-F1
#
_cell.length_a   1.000
_cell.length_b   1.000
_cell.length_c   1.000
_cell.angle_alpha   90.00
_cell.angle_beta   90.00
_cell.angle_gamma   90.00
#
_symmetry.space_group_name_H-M   'P 1'
#
loop_
_entity.id
_entity.type
_entity.pdbx_description
1 polymer ?
#
loop_
_entity_poly.entity_id
_entity_poly.type
_entity_poly.pdbx_seq_one_letter_code
_entity_poly.pdbx_strand_id
1 'polypeptide(L)'
;ILAATSGDTGPAALETFKNRDNVQVACLYPDGGTSDVQRLQMVTEDAPNLKVIGIHGDFDDAQSALKSLLVSDAFAEALDTHHISLSAANSVNFGRIIFQIVYHIHSYLELVRRGAIALGEPVYLDVPSGNFGNALGGYYARKMGLPVERILIASNSNNVLTQLINTGRYDIRDKQVIPTTSPAMDILKSSNVERVLFDLFGAERTRELMQQLDQEKYYELSADELRQLQAIFAADFCTDEEGLGYIKQTFEQAGYLMCPHTATCFKAYDTCRADTSIKTIAYSTAEWTKFSPVIAKALTGETFEHDIDALNMIAKKANISIPAQIAALFDKPIAQKTVIDKQDIEKEILRFLDA
;
A
#
# COMPACT_ATOMS: atom_id res chain seq x y z
N ILE A 1 10.56 -6.75 16.09
CA ILE A 1 10.02 -6.41 14.76
C ILE A 1 10.23 -4.93 14.52
N LEU A 2 10.82 -4.55 13.39
CA LEU A 2 10.97 -3.17 12.96
C LEU A 2 10.04 -2.86 11.78
N ALA A 3 9.35 -1.73 11.83
CA ALA A 3 8.48 -1.24 10.77
C ALA A 3 8.69 0.26 10.54
N ALA A 4 8.68 0.68 9.28
CA ALA A 4 8.55 2.08 8.90
C ALA A 4 7.25 2.21 8.11
N THR A 5 6.48 3.28 8.34
CA THR A 5 5.20 3.48 7.67
C THR A 5 4.96 4.92 7.25
N SER A 6 4.24 5.09 6.14
CA SER A 6 3.62 6.33 5.70
C SER A 6 2.11 6.35 5.96
N GLY A 7 1.59 5.40 6.75
CA GLY A 7 0.16 5.27 7.00
C GLY A 7 -0.21 3.86 7.47
N ASP A 8 -0.82 3.05 6.61
CA ASP A 8 -1.55 1.83 6.99
C ASP A 8 -0.71 0.65 7.49
N THR A 9 0.57 0.57 7.10
CA THR A 9 1.40 -0.60 7.47
C THR A 9 1.71 -0.60 8.97
N GLY A 10 1.88 0.58 9.58
CA GLY A 10 2.19 0.72 11.00
C GLY A 10 1.05 0.21 11.90
N PRO A 11 -0.17 0.79 11.81
CA PRO A 11 -1.33 0.31 12.56
C PRO A 11 -1.57 -1.18 12.41
N ALA A 12 -1.46 -1.73 11.20
CA ALA A 12 -1.65 -3.16 10.97
C ALA A 12 -0.60 -4.02 11.69
N ALA A 13 0.67 -3.62 11.68
CA ALA A 13 1.74 -4.33 12.38
C ALA A 13 1.57 -4.22 13.90
N LEU A 14 1.28 -3.03 14.42
CA LEU A 14 1.08 -2.77 15.85
C LEU A 14 -0.08 -3.62 16.40
N GLU A 15 -1.25 -3.58 15.76
CA GLU A 15 -2.43 -4.34 16.18
C GLU A 15 -2.19 -5.86 16.11
N THR A 16 -1.52 -6.35 15.07
CA THR A 16 -1.23 -7.79 14.90
C THR A 16 -0.40 -8.36 16.06
N PHE A 17 0.58 -7.58 16.51
CA PHE A 17 1.57 -8.01 17.49
C PHE A 17 1.33 -7.45 18.89
N LYS A 18 0.25 -6.69 19.10
CA LYS A 18 -0.14 -6.15 20.40
C LYS A 18 -0.24 -7.26 21.45
N ASN A 19 0.43 -7.08 22.59
CA ASN A 19 0.44 -8.02 23.71
C ASN A 19 0.82 -9.46 23.32
N ARG A 20 1.62 -9.65 22.27
CA ARG A 20 2.15 -10.97 21.90
C ARG A 20 3.41 -11.26 22.70
N ASP A 21 3.39 -12.36 23.43
CA ASP A 21 4.55 -12.84 24.18
C ASP A 21 5.76 -13.03 23.26
N ASN A 22 6.94 -12.64 23.75
CA ASN A 22 8.22 -12.76 23.05
C ASN A 22 8.33 -11.96 21.73
N VAL A 23 7.44 -10.98 21.52
CA VAL A 23 7.50 -10.09 20.35
C VAL A 23 7.48 -8.64 20.81
N GLN A 24 8.55 -7.91 20.51
CA GLN A 24 8.57 -6.44 20.58
C GLN A 24 8.42 -5.84 19.19
N VAL A 25 7.71 -4.71 19.07
CA VAL A 25 7.54 -3.98 17.80
C VAL A 25 7.95 -2.53 17.98
N ALA A 26 8.88 -2.06 17.15
CA ALA A 26 9.15 -0.63 16.99
C ALA A 26 8.67 -0.17 15.61
N CYS A 27 7.80 0.83 15.58
CA CYS A 27 7.22 1.40 14.37
C CYS A 27 7.60 2.88 14.24
N LEU A 28 8.26 3.23 13.15
CA LEU A 28 8.63 4.60 12.80
C LEU A 28 7.64 5.20 11.79
N TYR A 29 7.28 6.46 11.98
CA TYR A 29 6.44 7.22 11.05
C TYR A 29 6.91 8.68 10.95
N PRO A 30 6.78 9.34 9.79
CA PRO A 30 7.07 10.76 9.67
C PRO A 30 6.02 11.59 10.41
N ASP A 31 6.46 12.41 11.36
CA ASP A 31 5.55 13.29 12.10
C ASP A 31 4.97 14.36 11.17
N GLY A 32 3.64 14.46 11.12
CA GLY A 32 2.92 15.26 10.12
C GLY A 32 2.83 14.67 8.71
N GLY A 33 3.39 13.46 8.47
CA GLY A 33 3.36 12.78 7.18
C GLY A 33 2.26 11.72 7.03
N THR A 34 1.33 11.61 7.99
CA THR A 34 0.21 10.66 7.98
C THR A 34 -1.10 11.35 8.32
N SER A 35 -2.25 10.83 7.88
CA SER A 35 -3.57 11.32 8.32
C SER A 35 -3.73 11.25 9.84
N ASP A 36 -4.62 12.07 10.41
CA ASP A 36 -4.88 12.05 11.85
C ASP A 36 -5.43 10.70 12.29
N VAL A 37 -6.32 10.09 11.51
CA VAL A 37 -6.84 8.75 11.82
C VAL A 37 -5.71 7.72 11.87
N GLN A 38 -4.81 7.69 10.88
CA GLN A 38 -3.69 6.74 10.86
C GLN A 38 -2.70 7.02 12.00
N ARG A 39 -2.40 8.29 12.28
CA ARG A 39 -1.54 8.69 13.40
C ARG A 39 -2.14 8.23 14.72
N LEU A 40 -3.42 8.50 14.96
CA LEU A 40 -4.12 8.10 16.19
C LEU A 40 -4.19 6.58 16.35
N GLN A 41 -4.36 5.83 15.26
CA GLN A 41 -4.27 4.36 15.29
C GLN A 41 -2.89 3.84 15.72
N MET A 42 -1.83 4.63 15.61
CA MET A 42 -0.50 4.26 16.13
C MET A 42 -0.27 4.82 17.53
N VAL A 43 -0.51 6.11 17.74
CA VAL A 43 -0.07 6.78 18.98
C VAL A 43 -0.97 6.52 20.18
N THR A 44 -2.18 6.01 19.96
CA THR A 44 -3.09 5.58 21.04
C THR A 44 -2.90 4.11 21.43
N GLU A 45 -1.94 3.41 20.80
CA GLU A 45 -1.63 2.03 21.15
C GLU A 45 -0.93 1.93 22.50
N ASP A 46 -1.65 1.34 23.46
CA ASP A 46 -1.20 1.11 24.83
C ASP A 46 -0.92 -0.37 25.04
N ALA A 47 0.32 -0.78 24.75
CA ALA A 47 0.84 -2.10 25.04
C ALA A 47 2.35 -2.01 25.29
N PRO A 48 2.87 -2.69 26.33
CA PRO A 48 4.26 -2.57 26.74
C PRO A 48 5.25 -3.10 25.69
N ASN A 49 4.81 -4.03 24.84
CA ASN A 49 5.62 -4.61 23.79
C ASN A 49 5.63 -3.79 22.49
N LEU A 50 4.98 -2.62 22.47
CA LEU A 50 4.89 -1.73 21.33
C LEU A 50 5.62 -0.41 21.60
N LYS A 51 6.37 0.04 20.60
CA LYS A 51 7.03 1.35 20.58
C LYS A 51 6.69 2.05 19.27
N VAL A 52 6.11 3.24 19.37
CA VAL A 52 5.84 4.09 18.20
C VAL A 52 6.72 5.35 18.31
N ILE A 53 7.41 5.67 17.22
CA ILE A 53 8.39 6.76 17.15
C ILE A 53 8.02 7.65 15.96
N GLY A 54 7.54 8.86 16.26
CA GLY A 54 7.44 9.92 15.27
C GLY A 54 8.83 10.45 14.94
N ILE A 55 9.12 10.73 13.67
CA ILE A 55 10.40 11.30 13.27
C ILE A 55 10.21 12.67 12.60
N HIS A 56 11.13 13.60 12.88
CA HIS A 56 11.25 14.82 12.09
C HIS A 56 11.93 14.50 10.75
N GLY A 57 11.10 14.28 9.72
CA GLY A 57 11.54 13.86 8.39
C GLY A 57 10.39 13.28 7.57
N ASP A 58 10.74 12.65 6.45
CA ASP A 58 9.78 11.98 5.58
C ASP A 58 9.82 10.44 5.73
N PHE A 59 9.07 9.74 4.88
CA PHE A 59 9.02 8.28 4.91
C PHE A 59 10.35 7.63 4.48
N ASP A 60 11.07 8.23 3.53
CA ASP A 60 12.36 7.71 3.07
C ASP A 60 13.42 7.82 4.16
N ASP A 61 13.32 8.84 5.01
CA ASP A 61 14.12 8.98 6.22
C ASP A 61 13.84 7.86 7.23
N ALA A 62 12.56 7.52 7.46
CA ALA A 62 12.18 6.41 8.35
C ALA A 62 12.72 5.08 7.83
N GLN A 63 12.63 4.84 6.51
CA GLN A 63 13.19 3.63 5.90
C GLN A 63 14.71 3.60 5.96
N SER A 64 15.37 4.73 5.72
CA SER A 64 16.83 4.83 5.73
C SER A 64 17.37 4.63 7.14
N ALA A 65 16.72 5.20 8.16
CA ALA A 65 17.07 4.96 9.55
C ALA A 65 17.00 3.47 9.92
N LEU A 66 15.95 2.76 9.50
CA LEU A 66 15.86 1.31 9.69
C LEU A 66 17.02 0.56 9.03
N LYS A 67 17.41 0.93 7.80
CA LYS A 67 18.55 0.30 7.12
C LYS A 67 19.87 0.59 7.83
N SER A 68 20.06 1.81 8.34
CA SER A 68 21.25 2.17 9.10
C SER A 68 21.37 1.36 10.39
N LEU A 69 20.26 1.09 11.08
CA LEU A 69 20.26 0.21 12.26
C LEU A 69 20.71 -1.21 11.92
N LEU A 70 20.28 -1.75 10.77
CA LEU A 70 20.65 -3.11 10.34
C LEU A 70 22.16 -3.29 10.11
N VAL A 71 22.92 -2.21 9.96
CA VAL A 71 24.37 -2.23 9.78
C VAL A 71 25.13 -1.64 10.97
N SER A 72 24.45 -1.31 12.08
CA SER A 72 25.09 -0.81 13.30
C SER A 72 25.61 -1.96 14.15
N ASP A 73 26.91 -1.92 14.46
CA ASP A 73 27.55 -2.88 15.36
C ASP A 73 26.98 -2.80 16.78
N ALA A 74 26.68 -1.59 17.27
CA ALA A 74 26.10 -1.39 18.60
C ALA A 74 24.68 -1.97 18.70
N PHE A 75 23.89 -1.84 17.64
CA PHE A 75 22.56 -2.43 17.58
C PHE A 75 22.62 -3.97 17.51
N ALA A 76 23.55 -4.52 16.73
CA ALA A 76 23.78 -5.96 16.66
C ALA A 76 24.21 -6.54 18.03
N GLU A 77 25.14 -5.89 18.73
CA GLU A 77 25.59 -6.30 20.06
C GLU A 77 24.46 -6.28 21.10
N ALA A 78 23.59 -5.26 21.05
CA ALA A 78 22.42 -5.21 21.90
C ALA A 78 21.46 -6.37 21.62
N LEU A 79 21.11 -6.62 20.35
CA LEU A 79 20.25 -7.75 19.98
C LEU A 79 20.79 -9.08 20.48
N ASP A 80 22.10 -9.31 20.36
CA ASP A 80 22.75 -10.53 20.86
C ASP A 80 22.70 -10.63 22.40
N THR A 81 22.96 -9.52 23.09
CA THR A 81 22.91 -9.43 24.57
C THR A 81 21.51 -9.76 25.11
N HIS A 82 20.46 -9.28 24.43
CA HIS A 82 19.07 -9.54 24.81
C HIS A 82 18.49 -10.84 24.22
N HIS A 83 19.29 -11.61 23.45
CA HIS A 83 18.84 -12.80 22.73
C HIS A 83 17.65 -12.56 21.80
N ILE A 84 17.62 -11.40 21.14
CA ILE A 84 16.52 -10.96 20.26
C ILE A 84 16.84 -11.27 18.80
N SER A 85 15.95 -12.00 18.14
CA SER A 85 15.99 -12.17 16.69
C SER A 85 15.29 -11.01 15.98
N LEU A 86 16.00 -10.34 15.08
CA LEU A 86 15.45 -9.21 14.34
C LEU A 86 14.60 -9.67 13.15
N SER A 87 13.44 -9.04 12.98
CA SER A 87 12.60 -9.19 11.79
C SER A 87 12.06 -7.82 11.36
N ALA A 88 11.95 -7.60 10.07
CA ALA A 88 11.40 -6.37 9.49
C ALA A 88 10.04 -6.66 8.84
N ALA A 89 9.02 -5.89 9.18
CA ALA A 89 7.69 -5.98 8.58
C ALA A 89 7.64 -5.17 7.26
N ASN A 90 8.35 -5.63 6.22
CA ASN A 90 8.42 -4.96 4.92
C ASN A 90 7.60 -5.69 3.82
N SER A 91 7.45 -5.06 2.65
CA SER A 91 6.70 -5.61 1.49
C SER A 91 7.40 -6.77 0.78
N VAL A 92 8.64 -7.09 1.17
CA VAL A 92 9.44 -8.16 0.56
C VAL A 92 9.14 -9.51 1.23
N ASN A 93 8.61 -9.55 2.44
CA ASN A 93 8.27 -10.82 3.10
C ASN A 93 7.26 -11.63 2.28
N PHE A 94 7.67 -12.82 1.81
CA PHE A 94 6.83 -13.68 0.97
C PHE A 94 5.56 -14.15 1.68
N GLY A 95 5.56 -14.25 3.02
CA GLY A 95 4.38 -14.54 3.82
C GLY A 95 3.24 -13.54 3.58
N ARG A 96 3.55 -12.27 3.30
CA ARG A 96 2.53 -11.28 2.91
C ARG A 96 1.86 -11.65 1.59
N ILE A 97 2.64 -12.11 0.60
CA ILE A 97 2.13 -12.48 -0.71
C ILE A 97 1.25 -13.74 -0.62
N ILE A 98 1.64 -14.73 0.20
CA ILE A 98 0.84 -15.95 0.41
C ILE A 98 -0.60 -15.61 0.82
N PHE A 99 -0.77 -14.73 1.83
CA PHE A 99 -2.11 -14.34 2.27
C PHE A 99 -2.86 -13.48 1.25
N GLN A 100 -2.13 -12.74 0.42
CA GLN A 100 -2.74 -11.94 -0.64
C GLN A 100 -3.34 -12.82 -1.76
N ILE A 101 -2.75 -13.99 -2.06
CA ILE A 101 -3.33 -14.96 -3.02
C ILE A 101 -4.75 -15.38 -2.60
N VAL A 102 -4.98 -15.57 -1.30
CA VAL A 102 -6.23 -16.13 -0.77
C VAL A 102 -7.44 -15.29 -1.12
N TYR A 103 -7.36 -13.96 -1.01
CA TYR A 103 -8.51 -13.11 -1.30
C TYR A 103 -8.82 -13.00 -2.79
N HIS A 104 -7.84 -13.20 -3.69
CA HIS A 104 -8.10 -13.27 -5.13
C HIS A 104 -9.00 -14.47 -5.46
N ILE A 105 -8.67 -15.63 -4.89
CA ILE A 105 -9.47 -16.85 -5.02
C ILE A 105 -10.83 -16.67 -4.33
N HIS A 106 -10.85 -16.11 -3.12
CA HIS A 106 -12.09 -15.90 -2.38
C HIS A 106 -13.07 -14.98 -3.13
N SER A 107 -12.61 -13.84 -3.65
CA SER A 107 -13.44 -12.88 -4.40
C SER A 107 -14.03 -13.50 -5.65
N TYR A 108 -13.26 -14.31 -6.38
CA TYR A 108 -13.76 -15.06 -7.53
C TYR A 108 -14.86 -16.06 -7.12
N LEU A 109 -14.61 -16.86 -6.08
CA LEU A 109 -15.59 -17.82 -5.58
C LEU A 109 -16.86 -17.11 -5.06
N GLU A 110 -16.73 -15.88 -4.55
CA GLU A 110 -17.86 -15.09 -4.11
C GLU A 110 -18.75 -14.65 -5.29
N LEU A 111 -18.17 -14.28 -6.44
CA LEU A 111 -18.95 -14.04 -7.66
C LEU A 111 -19.71 -15.29 -8.10
N VAL A 112 -19.07 -16.47 -8.02
CA VAL A 112 -19.73 -17.76 -8.30
C VAL A 112 -20.88 -18.03 -7.33
N ARG A 113 -20.67 -17.85 -6.01
CA ARG A 113 -21.71 -18.05 -4.99
C ARG A 113 -22.92 -17.13 -5.19
N ARG A 114 -22.68 -15.91 -5.66
CA ARG A 114 -23.74 -14.93 -5.98
C ARG A 114 -24.42 -15.19 -7.33
N GLY A 115 -23.95 -16.17 -8.11
CA GLY A 115 -24.43 -16.42 -9.47
C GLY A 115 -24.11 -15.29 -10.45
N ALA A 116 -23.13 -14.45 -10.14
CA ALA A 116 -22.71 -13.34 -11.02
C ALA A 116 -21.88 -13.83 -12.22
N ILE A 117 -21.24 -15.00 -12.07
CA ILE A 117 -20.49 -15.76 -13.08
C ILE A 117 -20.64 -17.27 -12.78
N ALA A 118 -20.46 -18.14 -13.78
CA ALA A 118 -20.28 -19.57 -13.54
C ALA A 118 -18.83 -19.93 -13.18
N LEU A 119 -18.63 -21.07 -12.50
CA LEU A 119 -17.30 -21.60 -12.23
C LEU A 119 -16.57 -21.88 -13.55
N GLY A 120 -15.36 -21.33 -13.71
CA GLY A 120 -14.57 -21.41 -14.93
C GLY A 120 -14.69 -20.19 -15.84
N GLU A 121 -15.69 -19.32 -15.65
CA GLU A 121 -15.76 -18.05 -16.39
C GLU A 121 -14.61 -17.14 -15.97
N PRO A 122 -13.96 -16.43 -16.92
CA PRO A 122 -12.86 -15.52 -16.62
C PRO A 122 -13.36 -14.25 -15.93
N VAL A 123 -12.46 -13.63 -15.14
CA VAL A 123 -12.65 -12.29 -14.57
C VAL A 123 -11.44 -11.41 -14.84
N TYR A 124 -11.63 -10.09 -14.78
CA TYR A 124 -10.54 -9.14 -14.58
C TYR A 124 -10.29 -8.93 -13.09
N LEU A 125 -9.03 -8.79 -12.71
CA LEU A 125 -8.61 -8.37 -11.36
C LEU A 125 -8.06 -6.96 -11.45
N ASP A 126 -8.69 -5.98 -10.82
CA ASP A 126 -8.32 -4.56 -10.91
C ASP A 126 -7.74 -4.04 -9.60
N VAL A 127 -6.44 -3.78 -9.60
CA VAL A 127 -5.61 -3.65 -8.40
C VAL A 127 -4.96 -2.26 -8.34
N PRO A 128 -5.33 -1.41 -7.35
CA PRO A 128 -4.55 -0.21 -7.02
C PRO A 128 -3.14 -0.61 -6.62
N SER A 129 -2.13 -0.14 -7.35
CA SER A 129 -0.79 -0.71 -7.29
C SER A 129 0.28 0.34 -7.02
N GLY A 130 0.96 0.18 -5.88
CA GLY A 130 2.27 0.76 -5.61
C GLY A 130 3.36 -0.31 -5.73
N ASN A 131 3.72 -0.95 -4.62
CA ASN A 131 4.78 -1.97 -4.53
C ASN A 131 4.49 -3.33 -5.22
N PHE A 132 3.41 -3.46 -6.01
CA PHE A 132 3.02 -4.66 -6.78
C PHE A 132 2.69 -5.94 -6.00
N GLY A 133 2.70 -5.94 -4.66
CA GLY A 133 2.45 -7.16 -3.87
C GLY A 133 1.05 -7.76 -4.08
N ASN A 134 0.00 -6.92 -4.08
CA ASN A 134 -1.38 -7.39 -4.31
C ASN A 134 -1.53 -7.99 -5.72
N ALA A 135 -1.03 -7.28 -6.75
CA ALA A 135 -1.02 -7.76 -8.13
C ALA A 135 -0.23 -9.06 -8.29
N LEU A 136 0.90 -9.21 -7.58
CA LEU A 136 1.67 -10.45 -7.53
C LEU A 136 0.86 -11.61 -6.90
N GLY A 137 0.08 -11.34 -5.85
CA GLY A 137 -0.88 -12.32 -5.30
C GLY A 137 -1.89 -12.78 -6.36
N GLY A 138 -2.42 -11.85 -7.15
CA GLY A 138 -3.34 -12.16 -8.26
C GLY A 138 -2.66 -12.94 -9.37
N TYR A 139 -1.41 -12.61 -9.66
CA TYR A 139 -0.57 -13.33 -10.62
C TYR A 139 -0.37 -14.80 -10.21
N TYR A 140 -0.02 -15.03 -8.96
CA TYR A 140 0.12 -16.40 -8.45
C TYR A 140 -1.22 -17.14 -8.40
N ALA A 141 -2.32 -16.48 -8.03
CA ALA A 141 -3.65 -17.08 -8.10
C ALA A 141 -4.00 -17.53 -9.54
N ARG A 142 -3.70 -16.69 -10.55
CA ARG A 142 -3.84 -17.04 -11.97
C ARG A 142 -2.97 -18.24 -12.35
N LYS A 143 -1.69 -18.27 -11.93
CA LYS A 143 -0.80 -19.41 -12.16
C LYS A 143 -1.28 -20.70 -11.50
N MET A 144 -1.98 -20.59 -10.37
CA MET A 144 -2.62 -21.73 -9.69
C MET A 144 -3.90 -22.22 -10.38
N GLY A 145 -4.34 -21.56 -11.46
CA GLY A 145 -5.51 -21.97 -12.25
C GLY A 145 -6.76 -21.13 -12.05
N LEU A 146 -6.69 -20.01 -11.31
CA LEU A 146 -7.81 -19.06 -11.24
C LEU A 146 -8.06 -18.46 -12.64
N PRO A 147 -9.30 -18.49 -13.18
CA PRO A 147 -9.58 -18.02 -14.52
C PRO A 147 -9.58 -16.48 -14.53
N VAL A 148 -8.41 -15.92 -14.81
CA VAL A 148 -8.17 -14.48 -14.87
C VAL A 148 -7.78 -14.12 -16.30
N GLU A 149 -8.60 -13.28 -16.95
CA GLU A 149 -8.34 -12.77 -18.29
C GLU A 149 -7.07 -11.91 -18.27
N ARG A 150 -7.09 -10.82 -17.51
CA ARG A 150 -5.92 -9.97 -17.22
C ARG A 150 -6.01 -9.36 -15.82
N ILE A 151 -4.85 -8.99 -15.30
CA ILE A 151 -4.74 -8.18 -14.09
C ILE A 151 -4.56 -6.72 -14.52
N LEU A 152 -5.52 -5.87 -14.17
CA LEU A 152 -5.50 -4.45 -14.43
C LEU A 152 -4.73 -3.75 -13.29
N ILE A 153 -3.70 -3.00 -13.67
CA ILE A 153 -2.85 -2.25 -12.76
C ILE A 153 -3.29 -0.80 -12.78
N ALA A 154 -3.94 -0.37 -11.70
CA ALA A 154 -4.34 1.01 -11.50
C ALA A 154 -3.23 1.77 -10.74
N SER A 155 -2.53 2.66 -11.43
CA SER A 155 -1.56 3.56 -10.82
C SER A 155 -2.18 4.94 -10.53
N ASN A 156 -1.53 5.73 -9.69
CA ASN A 156 -1.76 7.17 -9.62
C ASN A 156 -0.74 7.92 -10.49
N SER A 157 -0.56 9.23 -10.32
CA SER A 157 0.45 10.02 -11.04
C SER A 157 1.87 9.44 -10.98
N ASN A 158 2.22 8.64 -9.97
CA ASN A 158 3.45 7.84 -9.90
C ASN A 158 3.31 6.56 -10.75
N ASN A 159 3.28 6.74 -12.07
CA ASN A 159 2.81 5.74 -13.03
C ASN A 159 3.91 4.84 -13.65
N VAL A 160 4.98 4.53 -12.91
CA VAL A 160 6.11 3.74 -13.43
C VAL A 160 5.68 2.33 -13.89
N LEU A 161 4.72 1.73 -13.19
CA LEU A 161 4.13 0.43 -13.57
C LEU A 161 3.34 0.51 -14.87
N THR A 162 2.55 1.58 -15.03
CA THR A 162 1.82 1.86 -16.27
C THR A 162 2.77 2.01 -17.45
N GLN A 163 3.89 2.73 -17.26
CA GLN A 163 4.92 2.87 -18.30
C GLN A 163 5.59 1.53 -18.64
N LEU A 164 5.96 0.74 -17.63
CA LEU A 164 6.54 -0.60 -17.85
C LEU A 164 5.60 -1.48 -18.67
N ILE A 165 4.32 -1.56 -18.31
CA ILE A 165 3.35 -2.46 -18.94
C ILE A 165 2.99 -1.98 -20.35
N ASN A 166 2.89 -0.66 -20.57
CA ASN A 166 2.48 -0.13 -21.87
C ASN A 166 3.65 -0.04 -22.86
N THR A 167 4.88 0.17 -22.39
CA THR A 167 6.04 0.46 -23.26
C THR A 167 7.23 -0.47 -23.09
N GLY A 168 7.25 -1.32 -22.05
CA GLY A 168 8.41 -2.15 -21.70
C GLY A 168 9.52 -1.41 -20.95
N ARG A 169 9.35 -0.12 -20.68
CA ARG A 169 10.39 0.73 -20.07
C ARG A 169 10.10 0.97 -18.61
N TYR A 170 11.09 0.68 -17.77
CA TYR A 170 11.10 1.12 -16.38
C TYR A 170 12.08 2.28 -16.26
N ASP A 171 11.60 3.52 -16.37
CA ASP A 171 12.44 4.72 -16.37
C ASP A 171 12.15 5.61 -15.17
N ILE A 172 13.15 5.77 -14.30
CA ILE A 172 13.08 6.66 -13.13
C ILE A 172 14.23 7.69 -13.11
N ARG A 173 14.95 7.89 -14.22
CA ARG A 173 16.09 8.83 -14.30
C ARG A 173 15.71 10.26 -13.95
N ASP A 174 14.58 10.73 -14.48
CA ASP A 174 14.09 12.10 -14.31
C ASP A 174 12.82 12.18 -13.46
N LYS A 175 12.54 11.14 -12.67
CA LYS A 175 11.33 11.07 -11.85
C LYS A 175 11.65 11.34 -10.38
N GLN A 176 10.74 12.09 -9.74
CA GLN A 176 10.65 12.23 -8.30
C GLN A 176 9.28 11.72 -7.86
N VAL A 177 9.17 11.27 -6.61
CA VAL A 177 7.87 10.90 -6.05
C VAL A 177 6.99 12.13 -6.02
N ILE A 178 5.81 12.05 -6.63
CA ILE A 178 4.80 13.11 -6.62
C ILE A 178 3.82 12.78 -5.50
N PRO A 179 3.64 13.63 -4.48
CA PRO A 179 2.57 13.44 -3.50
C PRO A 179 1.21 13.47 -4.19
N THR A 180 0.38 12.46 -3.98
CA THR A 180 -0.97 12.37 -4.54
C THR A 180 -2.03 12.22 -3.45
N THR A 181 -3.30 12.20 -3.85
CA THR A 181 -4.41 11.85 -2.96
C THR A 181 -4.41 10.39 -2.52
N SER A 182 -3.59 9.53 -3.14
CA SER A 182 -3.49 8.09 -2.85
C SER A 182 -2.07 7.69 -2.39
N PRO A 183 -1.60 8.20 -1.23
CA PRO A 183 -0.18 8.22 -0.87
C PRO A 183 0.47 6.83 -0.72
N ALA A 184 -0.30 5.78 -0.37
CA ALA A 184 0.20 4.41 -0.31
C ALA A 184 0.68 3.85 -1.69
N MET A 185 0.37 4.53 -2.78
CA MET A 185 0.79 4.19 -4.15
C MET A 185 1.92 5.09 -4.67
N ASP A 186 2.35 6.11 -3.91
CA ASP A 186 3.37 7.09 -4.30
C ASP A 186 4.77 6.49 -4.22
N ILE A 187 5.16 5.71 -5.24
CA ILE A 187 6.43 4.98 -5.27
C ILE A 187 7.08 5.03 -6.67
N LEU A 188 8.41 5.06 -6.70
CA LEU A 188 9.19 4.97 -7.95
C LEU A 188 9.76 3.56 -8.20
N LYS A 189 10.09 2.83 -7.14
CA LYS A 189 10.62 1.45 -7.23
C LYS A 189 9.59 0.47 -6.70
N SER A 190 9.01 -0.32 -7.60
CA SER A 190 8.00 -1.31 -7.25
C SER A 190 8.64 -2.66 -6.93
N SER A 191 8.86 -2.89 -5.63
CA SER A 191 9.69 -3.99 -5.12
C SER A 191 9.26 -5.41 -5.53
N ASN A 192 7.98 -5.66 -5.86
CA ASN A 192 7.51 -7.00 -6.21
C ASN A 192 7.50 -7.29 -7.71
N VAL A 193 7.78 -6.31 -8.58
CA VAL A 193 7.85 -6.54 -10.04
C VAL A 193 8.96 -7.54 -10.39
N GLU A 194 10.09 -7.48 -9.68
CA GLU A 194 11.22 -8.41 -9.82
C GLU A 194 10.77 -9.88 -9.81
N ARG A 195 9.76 -10.23 -9.00
CA ARG A 195 9.27 -11.62 -8.87
C ARG A 195 8.49 -12.09 -10.10
N VAL A 196 7.79 -11.18 -10.77
CA VAL A 196 7.14 -11.48 -12.06
C VAL A 196 8.18 -11.62 -13.14
N LEU A 197 9.16 -10.71 -13.19
CA LEU A 197 10.26 -10.78 -14.16
C LEU A 197 11.06 -12.07 -14.00
N PHE A 198 11.34 -12.48 -12.76
CA PHE A 198 12.02 -13.74 -12.46
C PHE A 198 11.26 -14.95 -12.99
N ASP A 199 9.95 -14.97 -12.77
CA ASP A 199 9.10 -16.07 -13.20
C ASP A 199 8.96 -16.15 -14.73
N LEU A 200 8.92 -15.00 -15.42
CA LEU A 200 8.79 -14.95 -16.87
C LEU A 200 10.11 -15.13 -17.62
N PHE A 201 11.19 -14.50 -17.14
CA PHE A 201 12.44 -14.33 -17.88
C PHE A 201 13.64 -15.03 -17.22
N GLY A 202 13.45 -15.61 -16.04
CA GLY A 202 14.49 -16.35 -15.33
C GLY A 202 15.49 -15.47 -14.59
N ALA A 203 16.38 -16.14 -13.84
CA ALA A 203 17.29 -15.51 -12.90
C ALA A 203 18.32 -14.57 -13.55
N GLU A 204 18.89 -14.96 -14.69
CA GLU A 204 19.95 -14.20 -15.36
C GLU A 204 19.44 -12.88 -15.92
N ARG A 205 18.34 -12.94 -16.69
CA ARG A 205 17.72 -11.74 -17.27
C ARG A 205 17.18 -10.80 -16.19
N THR A 206 16.57 -11.33 -15.15
CA THR A 206 16.09 -10.51 -14.02
C THR A 206 17.23 -9.79 -13.33
N ARG A 207 18.36 -10.48 -13.10
CA ARG A 207 19.56 -9.87 -12.51
C ARG A 207 20.08 -8.72 -13.36
N GLU A 208 20.13 -8.89 -14.69
CA GLU A 208 20.53 -7.83 -15.62
C GLU A 208 19.62 -6.60 -15.50
N LEU A 209 18.30 -6.79 -15.56
CA LEU A 209 17.33 -5.70 -15.46
C LEU A 209 17.41 -4.96 -14.11
N MET A 210 17.59 -5.69 -13.00
CA MET A 210 17.73 -5.07 -11.68
C MET A 210 19.05 -4.31 -11.53
N GLN A 211 20.15 -4.84 -12.10
CA GLN A 211 21.44 -4.13 -12.12
C GLN A 211 21.36 -2.83 -12.94
N GLN A 212 20.72 -2.86 -14.11
CA GLN A 212 20.45 -1.68 -14.93
C GLN A 212 19.58 -0.67 -14.16
N LEU A 213 18.53 -1.12 -13.47
CA LEU A 213 17.71 -0.22 -12.64
C LEU A 213 18.51 0.45 -11.52
N ASP A 214 19.43 -0.27 -10.88
CA ASP A 214 20.21 0.28 -9.78
C ASP A 214 21.29 1.25 -10.24
N GLN A 215 21.98 0.94 -11.35
CA GLN A 215 23.09 1.72 -11.88
C GLN A 215 22.63 2.87 -12.77
N GLU A 216 21.68 2.60 -13.67
CA GLU A 216 21.26 3.52 -14.74
C GLU A 216 19.88 4.14 -14.47
N LYS A 217 19.16 3.68 -13.44
CA LYS A 217 17.78 4.09 -13.14
C LYS A 217 16.81 3.81 -14.30
N TYR A 218 17.17 2.86 -15.16
CA TYR A 218 16.46 2.53 -16.37
C TYR A 218 16.66 1.05 -16.72
N TYR A 219 15.63 0.41 -17.28
CA TYR A 219 15.79 -0.76 -18.14
C TYR A 219 14.68 -0.80 -19.19
N GLU A 220 14.88 -1.60 -20.23
CA GLU A 220 13.89 -1.84 -21.28
C GLU A 220 13.75 -3.34 -21.58
N LEU A 221 12.50 -3.79 -21.62
CA LEU A 221 12.14 -5.12 -22.06
C LEU A 221 12.23 -5.21 -23.59
N SER A 222 12.66 -6.36 -24.09
CA SER A 222 12.54 -6.68 -25.52
C SER A 222 11.06 -6.74 -25.94
N ALA A 223 10.81 -6.64 -27.25
CA ALA A 223 9.45 -6.72 -27.77
C ALA A 223 8.73 -8.04 -27.43
N ASP A 224 9.47 -9.15 -27.26
CA ASP A 224 8.88 -10.42 -26.84
C ASP A 224 8.54 -10.44 -25.34
N GLU A 225 9.46 -9.98 -24.50
CA GLU A 225 9.25 -9.84 -23.05
C GLU A 225 8.05 -8.93 -22.75
N LEU A 226 7.94 -7.80 -23.47
CA LEU A 226 6.79 -6.89 -23.35
C LEU A 226 5.47 -7.58 -23.72
N ARG A 227 5.44 -8.35 -24.81
CA ARG A 227 4.23 -9.10 -25.20
C ARG A 227 3.82 -10.12 -24.13
N GLN A 228 4.78 -10.83 -23.55
CA GLN A 228 4.51 -11.78 -22.47
C GLN A 228 3.93 -11.06 -21.23
N LEU A 229 4.47 -9.90 -20.88
CA LEU A 229 3.95 -9.08 -19.79
C LEU A 229 2.52 -8.58 -20.08
N GLN A 230 2.26 -8.06 -21.28
CA GLN A 230 0.95 -7.54 -21.71
C GLN A 230 -0.13 -8.63 -21.87
N ALA A 231 0.27 -9.89 -22.05
CA ALA A 231 -0.66 -11.01 -22.05
C ALA A 231 -1.24 -11.30 -20.65
N ILE A 232 -0.60 -10.79 -19.59
CA ILE A 232 -1.00 -11.00 -18.20
C ILE A 232 -1.56 -9.71 -17.60
N PHE A 233 -0.94 -8.57 -17.93
CA PHE A 233 -1.25 -7.28 -17.31
C PHE A 233 -1.71 -6.25 -18.35
N ALA A 234 -2.63 -5.39 -17.93
CA ALA A 234 -2.93 -4.12 -18.60
C ALA A 234 -2.87 -3.01 -17.56
N ALA A 235 -2.55 -1.78 -17.94
CA ALA A 235 -2.34 -0.71 -16.97
C ALA A 235 -2.75 0.66 -17.49
N ASP A 236 -3.29 1.46 -16.58
CA ASP A 236 -3.49 2.88 -16.77
C ASP A 236 -3.18 3.63 -15.46
N PHE A 237 -3.18 4.94 -15.51
CA PHE A 237 -3.00 5.77 -14.33
C PHE A 237 -4.11 6.81 -14.21
N CYS A 238 -4.53 7.04 -12.96
CA CYS A 238 -5.56 8.00 -12.61
C CYS A 238 -4.90 9.23 -11.98
N THR A 239 -5.21 10.41 -12.51
CA THR A 239 -4.81 11.68 -11.89
C THR A 239 -5.67 11.96 -10.65
N ASP A 240 -5.19 12.84 -9.76
CA ASP A 240 -5.97 13.25 -8.59
C ASP A 240 -7.33 13.88 -8.97
N GLU A 241 -7.38 14.64 -10.07
CA GLU A 241 -8.63 15.25 -10.55
C GLU A 241 -9.63 14.19 -11.00
N GLU A 242 -9.19 13.21 -11.81
CA GLU A 242 -10.03 12.08 -12.22
C GLU A 242 -10.49 11.27 -11.00
N GLY A 243 -9.59 11.00 -10.04
CA GLY A 243 -9.90 10.26 -8.82
C GLY A 243 -10.99 10.94 -7.98
N LEU A 244 -10.89 12.26 -7.77
CA LEU A 244 -11.94 13.05 -7.11
C LEU A 244 -13.26 12.99 -7.88
N GLY A 245 -13.20 13.04 -9.22
CA GLY A 245 -14.36 12.87 -10.10
C GLY A 245 -15.06 11.52 -9.89
N TYR A 246 -14.31 10.41 -9.88
CA TYR A 246 -14.85 9.07 -9.67
C TYR A 246 -15.47 8.88 -8.28
N ILE A 247 -14.85 9.42 -7.22
CA ILE A 247 -15.41 9.40 -5.86
C ILE A 247 -16.75 10.12 -5.84
N LYS A 248 -16.78 11.36 -6.37
CA LYS A 248 -17.99 12.18 -6.39
C LYS A 248 -19.11 11.52 -7.18
N GLN A 249 -18.82 11.08 -8.41
CA GLN A 249 -19.79 10.44 -9.27
C GLN A 249 -20.39 9.18 -8.63
N THR A 250 -19.54 8.33 -8.04
CA THR A 250 -20.01 7.08 -7.43
C THR A 250 -20.88 7.33 -6.20
N PHE A 251 -20.51 8.33 -5.38
CA PHE A 251 -21.34 8.73 -4.25
C PHE A 251 -22.69 9.29 -4.70
N GLU A 252 -22.72 10.17 -5.71
CA GLU A 252 -23.95 10.77 -6.22
C GLU A 252 -24.89 9.73 -6.88
N GLN A 253 -24.33 8.71 -7.54
CA GLN A 253 -25.11 7.69 -8.26
C GLN A 253 -25.55 6.52 -7.38
N ALA A 254 -24.69 6.08 -6.46
CA ALA A 254 -24.90 4.84 -5.71
C ALA A 254 -24.86 5.02 -4.18
N GLY A 255 -24.55 6.22 -3.68
CA GLY A 255 -24.36 6.46 -2.25
C GLY A 255 -23.12 5.77 -1.65
N TYR A 256 -22.23 5.23 -2.49
CA TYR A 256 -21.05 4.49 -2.04
C TYR A 256 -19.84 5.43 -1.86
N LEU A 257 -19.26 5.41 -0.66
CA LEU A 257 -18.03 6.13 -0.33
C LEU A 257 -16.84 5.21 -0.48
N MET A 258 -15.90 5.60 -1.35
CA MET A 258 -14.65 4.86 -1.58
C MET A 258 -13.44 5.72 -1.22
N CYS A 259 -12.33 5.07 -0.88
CA CYS A 259 -11.05 5.76 -0.70
C CYS A 259 -10.44 6.18 -2.07
N PRO A 260 -9.51 7.16 -2.09
CA PRO A 260 -8.83 7.59 -3.32
C PRO A 260 -8.06 6.46 -4.03
N HIS A 261 -7.49 5.50 -3.30
CA HIS A 261 -6.84 4.33 -3.92
C HIS A 261 -7.83 3.49 -4.72
N THR A 262 -9.03 3.25 -4.17
CA THR A 262 -10.09 2.49 -4.85
C THR A 262 -10.57 3.24 -6.09
N ALA A 263 -10.63 4.58 -6.04
CA ALA A 263 -11.05 5.39 -7.18
C ALA A 263 -10.14 5.22 -8.41
N THR A 264 -8.84 4.95 -8.22
CA THR A 264 -7.92 4.71 -9.33
C THR A 264 -8.32 3.52 -10.21
N CYS A 265 -8.99 2.51 -9.65
CA CYS A 265 -9.49 1.36 -10.43
C CYS A 265 -10.48 1.79 -11.50
N PHE A 266 -11.27 2.85 -11.29
CA PHE A 266 -12.30 3.23 -12.26
C PHE A 266 -11.67 3.65 -13.59
N LYS A 267 -10.51 4.31 -13.55
CA LYS A 267 -9.74 4.60 -14.76
C LYS A 267 -9.32 3.34 -15.50
N ALA A 268 -8.69 2.40 -14.80
CA ALA A 268 -8.24 1.14 -15.39
C ALA A 268 -9.42 0.28 -15.89
N TYR A 269 -10.54 0.27 -15.16
CA TYR A 269 -11.79 -0.36 -15.57
C TYR A 269 -12.33 0.21 -16.88
N ASP A 270 -12.27 1.53 -17.07
CA ASP A 270 -12.75 2.20 -18.27
C ASP A 270 -11.84 1.98 -19.49
N THR A 271 -10.53 1.91 -19.29
CA THR A 271 -9.55 1.97 -20.40
C THR A 271 -8.83 0.65 -20.70
N CYS A 272 -8.75 -0.29 -19.75
CA CYS A 272 -7.92 -1.49 -19.88
C CYS A 272 -8.67 -2.79 -20.18
N ARG A 273 -10.01 -2.76 -20.26
CA ARG A 273 -10.83 -3.92 -20.57
C ARG A 273 -11.08 -4.06 -22.06
N ALA A 274 -10.50 -5.10 -22.66
CA ALA A 274 -10.72 -5.41 -24.06
C ALA A 274 -12.15 -5.97 -24.31
N ASP A 275 -12.65 -6.81 -23.41
CA ASP A 275 -14.01 -7.32 -23.43
C ASP A 275 -14.79 -6.78 -22.22
N THR A 276 -15.70 -5.84 -22.47
CA THR A 276 -16.47 -5.19 -21.40
C THR A 276 -17.57 -6.08 -20.81
N SER A 277 -17.82 -7.26 -21.39
CA SER A 277 -18.79 -8.24 -20.89
C SER A 277 -18.22 -9.08 -19.72
N ILE A 278 -16.90 -9.22 -19.64
CA ILE A 278 -16.21 -9.93 -18.54
C ILE A 278 -16.33 -9.12 -17.25
N LYS A 279 -16.65 -9.80 -16.14
CA LYS A 279 -16.77 -9.18 -14.81
C LYS A 279 -15.41 -8.78 -14.26
N THR A 280 -15.37 -7.64 -13.56
CA THR A 280 -14.17 -7.12 -12.91
C THR A 280 -14.32 -7.14 -11.40
N ILE A 281 -13.29 -7.61 -10.72
CA ILE A 281 -13.14 -7.50 -9.27
C ILE A 281 -12.18 -6.33 -9.01
N ALA A 282 -12.73 -5.20 -8.56
CA ALA A 282 -11.93 -4.05 -8.12
C ALA A 282 -11.59 -4.17 -6.63
N TYR A 283 -10.32 -3.99 -6.28
CA TYR A 283 -9.86 -4.11 -4.90
C TYR A 283 -9.97 -2.78 -4.16
N SER A 284 -10.92 -2.70 -3.22
CA SER A 284 -11.00 -1.58 -2.28
C SER A 284 -9.97 -1.77 -1.16
N THR A 285 -8.84 -1.07 -1.28
CA THR A 285 -7.65 -1.32 -0.45
C THR A 285 -7.64 -0.57 0.88
N ALA A 286 -8.48 0.46 1.03
CA ALA A 286 -8.64 1.19 2.27
C ALA A 286 -10.07 1.68 2.46
N GLU A 287 -10.44 1.89 3.71
CA GLU A 287 -11.72 2.46 4.11
C GLU A 287 -11.64 4.00 4.00
N TRP A 288 -12.72 4.67 3.59
CA TRP A 288 -12.75 6.09 3.25
C TRP A 288 -12.43 7.02 4.42
N THR A 289 -12.70 6.61 5.67
CA THR A 289 -12.44 7.40 6.89
C THR A 289 -10.97 7.68 7.08
N LYS A 290 -10.09 6.85 6.51
CA LYS A 290 -8.63 7.03 6.57
C LYS A 290 -8.13 8.17 5.68
N PHE A 291 -8.97 8.67 4.79
CA PHE A 291 -8.64 9.72 3.83
C PHE A 291 -9.74 10.80 3.84
N SER A 292 -10.36 11.04 4.99
CA SER A 292 -11.54 11.89 5.10
C SER A 292 -11.36 13.28 4.48
N PRO A 293 -10.21 13.99 4.56
CA PRO A 293 -10.08 15.29 3.91
C PRO A 293 -10.19 15.21 2.37
N VAL A 294 -9.64 14.16 1.76
CA VAL A 294 -9.74 13.91 0.31
C VAL A 294 -11.18 13.63 -0.09
N ILE A 295 -11.87 12.78 0.67
CA ILE A 295 -13.26 12.44 0.40
C ILE A 295 -14.15 13.67 0.57
N ALA A 296 -13.94 14.45 1.62
CA ALA A 296 -14.67 15.67 1.86
C ALA A 296 -14.50 16.67 0.71
N LYS A 297 -13.26 16.85 0.23
CA LYS A 297 -12.95 17.65 -0.94
C LYS A 297 -13.65 17.14 -2.20
N ALA A 298 -13.67 15.83 -2.45
CA ALA A 298 -14.38 15.25 -3.60
C ALA A 298 -15.88 15.58 -3.55
N LEU A 299 -16.49 15.50 -2.37
CA LEU A 299 -17.93 15.68 -2.21
C LEU A 299 -18.39 17.14 -2.15
N THR A 300 -17.53 18.07 -1.73
CA THR A 300 -17.92 19.47 -1.45
C THR A 300 -17.11 20.51 -2.19
N GLY A 301 -15.88 20.19 -2.61
CA GLY A 301 -14.89 21.15 -3.07
C GLY A 301 -14.14 21.88 -1.94
N GLU A 302 -14.49 21.64 -0.68
CA GLU A 302 -13.88 22.28 0.49
C GLU A 302 -12.65 21.50 0.98
N THR A 303 -11.67 22.23 1.55
CA THR A 303 -10.48 21.64 2.17
C THR A 303 -10.60 21.68 3.68
N PHE A 304 -10.21 20.58 4.33
CA PHE A 304 -10.27 20.43 5.78
C PHE A 304 -8.86 20.16 6.31
N GLU A 305 -8.47 20.85 7.38
CA GLU A 305 -7.16 20.68 8.02
C GLU A 305 -7.13 19.46 8.94
N HIS A 306 -8.25 19.18 9.62
CA HIS A 306 -8.36 18.06 10.57
C HIS A 306 -9.31 16.98 10.05
N ASP A 307 -8.90 15.72 10.21
CA ASP A 307 -9.71 14.57 9.76
C ASP A 307 -11.09 14.54 10.40
N ILE A 308 -11.21 14.96 11.67
CA ILE A 308 -12.48 14.93 12.42
C ILE A 308 -13.54 15.87 11.82
N ASP A 309 -13.13 17.03 11.33
CA ASP A 309 -14.03 17.99 10.69
C ASP A 309 -14.52 17.45 9.34
N ALA A 310 -13.60 16.87 8.57
CA ALA A 310 -13.92 16.19 7.32
C ALA A 310 -14.86 14.99 7.54
N LEU A 311 -14.60 14.16 8.57
CA LEU A 311 -15.45 13.02 8.94
C LEU A 311 -16.87 13.48 9.30
N ASN A 312 -17.00 14.51 10.12
CA ASN A 312 -18.30 15.06 10.52
C ASN A 312 -19.07 15.66 9.33
N MET A 313 -18.37 16.35 8.43
CA MET A 313 -18.97 16.84 7.19
C MET A 313 -19.50 15.68 6.34
N ILE A 314 -18.67 14.67 6.07
CA ILE A 314 -19.05 13.51 5.25
C ILE A 314 -20.23 12.77 5.88
N ALA A 315 -20.19 12.52 7.19
CA ALA A 315 -21.26 11.89 7.94
C ALA A 315 -22.60 12.62 7.75
N LYS A 316 -22.60 13.95 7.87
CA LYS A 316 -23.78 14.79 7.64
C LYS A 316 -24.26 14.72 6.19
N LYS A 317 -23.36 14.82 5.21
CA LYS A 317 -23.71 14.84 3.78
C LYS A 317 -24.22 13.48 3.28
N ALA A 318 -23.59 12.39 3.71
CA ALA A 318 -23.95 11.04 3.35
C ALA A 318 -25.08 10.45 4.23
N ASN A 319 -25.50 11.17 5.27
CA ASN A 319 -26.47 10.70 6.26
C ASN A 319 -26.08 9.34 6.86
N ILE A 320 -24.81 9.24 7.25
CA ILE A 320 -24.21 8.06 7.88
C ILE A 320 -23.58 8.45 9.22
N SER A 321 -23.41 7.48 10.11
CA SER A 321 -22.61 7.63 11.33
C SER A 321 -21.15 7.26 11.08
N ILE A 322 -20.22 8.02 11.66
CA ILE A 322 -18.81 7.66 11.70
C ILE A 322 -18.68 6.31 12.43
N PRO A 323 -17.90 5.34 11.92
CA PRO A 323 -17.68 4.08 12.61
C PRO A 323 -17.19 4.31 14.05
N ALA A 324 -17.80 3.64 15.03
CA ALA A 324 -17.53 3.87 16.44
C ALA A 324 -16.03 3.70 16.80
N GLN A 325 -15.36 2.75 16.14
CA GLN A 325 -13.93 2.51 16.31
C GLN A 325 -13.07 3.69 15.86
N ILE A 326 -13.50 4.42 14.81
CA ILE A 326 -12.80 5.61 14.30
C ILE A 326 -13.11 6.81 15.18
N ALA A 327 -14.38 7.02 15.53
CA ALA A 327 -14.77 8.13 16.41
C ALA A 327 -14.05 8.05 17.76
N ALA A 328 -13.96 6.87 18.35
CA ALA A 328 -13.29 6.66 19.64
C ALA A 328 -11.79 6.97 19.62
N LEU A 329 -11.12 6.99 18.46
CA LEU A 329 -9.68 7.32 18.38
C LEU A 329 -9.40 8.75 18.82
N PHE A 330 -10.30 9.68 18.53
CA PHE A 330 -10.13 11.11 18.82
C PHE A 330 -10.26 11.41 20.32
N ASP A 331 -10.89 10.52 21.09
CA ASP A 331 -11.07 10.66 22.54
C ASP A 331 -10.03 9.87 23.35
N LYS A 332 -9.26 8.97 22.70
CA LYS A 332 -8.28 8.13 23.39
C LYS A 332 -7.05 8.95 23.83
N PRO A 333 -6.51 8.69 25.03
CA PRO A 333 -5.26 9.30 25.44
C PRO A 333 -4.10 8.82 24.55
N ILE A 334 -3.21 9.73 24.21
CA ILE A 334 -1.97 9.39 23.50
C ILE A 334 -1.04 8.64 24.47
N ALA A 335 -0.80 7.36 24.18
CA ALA A 335 0.08 6.48 24.94
C ALA A 335 1.53 6.57 24.44
N GLN A 336 1.73 6.72 23.13
CA GLN A 336 3.04 6.79 22.50
C GLN A 336 3.36 8.24 22.12
N LYS A 337 4.25 8.89 22.88
CA LYS A 337 4.52 10.34 22.75
C LYS A 337 5.87 10.67 22.14
N THR A 338 6.66 9.65 21.79
CA THR A 338 8.03 9.85 21.30
C THR A 338 8.01 10.46 19.90
N VAL A 339 8.55 11.67 19.77
CA VAL A 339 8.88 12.32 18.49
C VAL A 339 10.32 12.81 18.58
N ILE A 340 11.17 12.43 17.62
CA ILE A 340 12.63 12.65 17.68
C ILE A 340 13.25 12.95 16.32
N ASP A 341 14.47 13.49 16.33
CA ASP A 341 15.29 13.63 15.13
C ASP A 341 15.90 12.29 14.70
N LYS A 342 16.27 12.20 13.41
CA LYS A 342 16.80 10.97 12.78
C LYS A 342 18.02 10.40 13.51
N GLN A 343 18.87 11.27 14.03
CA GLN A 343 20.10 10.91 14.75
C GLN A 343 19.85 10.22 16.10
N ASP A 344 18.66 10.38 16.69
CA ASP A 344 18.31 9.84 18.01
C ASP A 344 17.56 8.50 17.94
N ILE A 345 17.21 8.03 16.72
CA ILE A 345 16.42 6.82 16.50
C ILE A 345 17.08 5.58 17.12
N GLU A 346 18.37 5.38 16.88
CA GLU A 346 19.10 4.23 17.40
C GLU A 346 19.10 4.20 18.93
N LYS A 347 19.42 5.33 19.55
CA LYS A 347 19.40 5.48 21.00
C LYS A 347 18.03 5.15 21.60
N GLU A 348 16.96 5.62 20.96
CA GLU A 348 15.60 5.37 21.46
C GLU A 348 15.17 3.91 21.29
N ILE A 349 15.57 3.25 20.20
CA ILE A 349 15.29 1.83 19.99
C ILE A 349 16.08 0.97 20.98
N LEU A 350 17.36 1.25 21.21
CA LEU A 350 18.17 0.55 22.21
C LEU A 350 17.53 0.65 23.60
N ARG A 351 17.10 1.85 24.00
CA ARG A 351 16.39 2.08 25.27
C ARG A 351 15.10 1.25 25.39
N PHE A 352 14.43 0.96 24.27
CA PHE A 352 13.25 0.12 24.26
C PHE A 352 13.57 -1.38 24.38
N LEU A 353 14.74 -1.83 23.92
CA LEU A 353 15.18 -3.22 24.13
C LEU A 353 15.54 -3.50 25.59
N ASP A 354 15.98 -2.47 26.33
CA ASP A 354 16.33 -2.54 27.75
C ASP A 354 15.12 -2.51 28.71
N ALA A 355 13.93 -2.16 28.21
CA ALA A 355 12.70 -1.98 29.01
C ALA A 355 11.83 -3.24 29.03
#